data_AF-A0A2M7D319-F1
#
_entry.id   AF-A0A2M7D319-F1
#
_cell.length_a   1.000
_cell.length_b   1.000
_cell.length_c   1.000
_cell.angle_alpha   90.00
_cell.angle_beta   90.00
_cell.angle_gamma   90.00
#
_symmetry.space_group_name_H-M   'P 1'
#
loop_
_entity.id
_entity.type
_entity.pdbx_description
1 polymer ?
#
loop_
_entity_poly.entity_id
_entity_poly.type
_entity_poly.pdbx_seq_one_letter_code
_entity_poly.pdbx_strand_id
1 'polypeptide(L)'
;MKEPFFWDNYSDQPYQLKDKTYKKQMRKRELFSLIKTVFTALFILPFSILMVPFIKRKVIDSSTFFSMGVDYEREPEQTLELLDALGVQRVLLRFKLWEIGRVDALKKFIVACGNKKITLKIIQDREHIEDLELLKKDLRTLFSVLDGHVEMFEIGTTINRAKWGFFSVDEYNRFFQVAYDLKVAEFPHAKLIGSGAIDFEYHFTAHTLFNFFKYKYDALSALLYVDRRGAPENTQMGFNLSDKIALLSTMVWTSPKTPQELHITETNWPITGTAPYAPTSEHECVSEELYRDYMLRYHFLAFASQQVDSVSWHQLIAPGYGLIDNREGMRKRSAFEAYRFMMQNLMHAQFLRLDIKRDYYILQCLAEEQLLQIHWSLKPTTLKNEDFFEVFDTQGKRVNEPTLHIGSSPLYIKIKDAV
;
A
#
# COMPACT_ATOMS: atom_id res chain seq x y z
N MET A 1 -17.40 0.08 17.52
CA MET A 1 -17.56 -1.35 17.16
C MET A 1 -18.34 -2.05 18.25
N LYS A 2 -19.39 -2.78 17.88
CA LYS A 2 -20.11 -3.68 18.79
C LYS A 2 -19.45 -5.04 18.87
N GLU A 3 -19.67 -5.72 20.00
CA GLU A 3 -19.36 -7.14 20.12
C GLU A 3 -20.00 -7.93 18.96
N PRO A 4 -19.34 -8.98 18.43
CA PRO A 4 -18.11 -9.61 18.92
C PRO A 4 -16.81 -8.98 18.37
N PHE A 5 -16.87 -7.79 17.77
CA PHE A 5 -15.72 -7.11 17.18
C PHE A 5 -15.07 -6.14 18.15
N PHE A 6 -13.75 -6.09 18.13
CA PHE A 6 -12.98 -5.16 18.95
C PHE A 6 -11.70 -4.73 18.25
N TRP A 7 -11.31 -3.49 18.51
CA TRP A 7 -10.11 -2.89 17.95
C TRP A 7 -8.90 -3.14 18.87
N ASP A 8 -7.78 -3.57 18.30
CA ASP A 8 -6.51 -3.69 19.01
C ASP A 8 -5.63 -2.48 18.70
N ASN A 9 -5.41 -1.63 19.71
CA ASN A 9 -4.60 -0.42 19.62
C ASN A 9 -3.09 -0.71 19.51
N TYR A 10 -2.61 -1.91 19.87
CA TYR A 10 -1.19 -2.22 19.75
C TYR A 10 -0.77 -2.43 18.29
N SER A 11 -1.64 -3.10 17.53
CA SER A 11 -1.35 -3.51 16.16
C SER A 11 -2.13 -2.72 15.09
N ASP A 12 -2.94 -1.73 15.50
CA ASP A 12 -3.80 -0.90 14.64
C ASP A 12 -4.70 -1.73 13.70
N GLN A 13 -5.30 -2.79 14.23
CA GLN A 13 -6.19 -3.69 13.51
C GLN A 13 -7.29 -4.23 14.43
N PRO A 14 -8.42 -4.69 13.88
CA PRO A 14 -9.37 -5.43 14.67
C PRO A 14 -8.75 -6.76 15.11
N TYR A 15 -9.07 -7.15 16.34
CA TYR A 15 -8.62 -8.41 16.89
C TYR A 15 -9.31 -9.59 16.20
N GLN A 16 -8.71 -10.77 16.30
CA GLN A 16 -9.24 -11.98 15.69
C GLN A 16 -10.65 -12.32 16.20
N LEU A 17 -11.59 -12.47 15.27
CA LEU A 17 -12.94 -12.93 15.57
C LEU A 17 -12.93 -14.39 16.03
N LYS A 18 -13.08 -14.58 17.34
CA LYS A 18 -13.04 -15.90 18.03
C LYS A 18 -14.37 -16.65 17.99
N ASP A 19 -15.50 -15.95 17.82
CA ASP A 19 -16.82 -16.59 17.78
C ASP A 19 -17.00 -17.42 16.50
N LYS A 20 -16.87 -18.75 16.65
CA LYS A 20 -17.02 -19.72 15.55
C LYS A 20 -18.47 -19.86 15.09
N THR A 21 -19.43 -19.71 15.99
CA THR A 21 -20.86 -19.87 15.70
C THR A 21 -21.33 -18.72 14.82
N TYR A 22 -21.01 -17.49 15.23
CA TYR A 22 -21.30 -16.29 14.46
C TYR A 22 -20.66 -16.34 13.07
N LYS A 23 -19.37 -16.72 12.97
CA LYS A 23 -18.69 -16.89 11.68
C LYS A 23 -19.38 -17.90 10.76
N LYS A 24 -19.83 -19.03 11.30
CA LYS A 24 -20.53 -20.06 10.51
C LYS A 24 -21.88 -19.57 10.03
N GLN A 25 -22.62 -18.85 10.87
CA GLN A 25 -23.90 -18.25 10.49
C GLN A 25 -23.72 -17.21 9.37
N MET A 26 -22.76 -16.30 9.51
CA MET A 26 -22.50 -15.27 8.49
C MET A 26 -22.03 -15.87 7.15
N ARG A 27 -21.15 -16.87 7.17
CA ARG A 27 -20.75 -17.58 5.94
C ARG A 27 -21.91 -18.28 5.25
N LYS A 28 -22.88 -18.81 6.01
CA LYS A 28 -24.10 -19.41 5.44
C LYS A 28 -24.98 -18.33 4.80
N ARG A 29 -25.17 -17.20 5.47
CA ARG A 29 -25.93 -16.04 4.96
C ARG A 29 -25.35 -15.57 3.61
N GLU A 30 -24.03 -15.50 3.52
CA GLU A 30 -23.33 -15.00 2.34
C GLU A 30 -22.87 -16.07 1.35
N LEU A 31 -23.38 -17.30 1.46
CA LEU A 31 -22.92 -18.45 0.67
C LEU A 31 -22.95 -18.18 -0.85
N PHE A 32 -24.01 -17.52 -1.34
CA PHE A 32 -24.13 -17.19 -2.76
C PHE A 32 -23.02 -16.27 -3.25
N SER A 33 -22.65 -15.25 -2.46
CA SER A 33 -21.54 -14.35 -2.82
C SER A 33 -20.21 -15.08 -2.80
N LEU A 34 -20.00 -15.99 -1.83
CA LEU A 34 -18.78 -16.82 -1.77
C LEU A 34 -18.66 -17.73 -3.00
N ILE A 35 -19.77 -18.35 -3.45
CA ILE A 35 -19.80 -19.15 -4.68
C ILE A 35 -19.48 -18.27 -5.91
N LYS A 36 -20.06 -17.06 -6.00
CA LYS A 36 -19.71 -16.10 -7.06
C LYS A 36 -18.24 -15.74 -7.06
N THR A 37 -17.62 -15.55 -5.89
CA THR A 37 -16.17 -15.28 -5.79
C THR A 37 -15.36 -16.40 -6.43
N VAL A 38 -15.65 -17.66 -6.07
CA VAL A 38 -14.94 -18.83 -6.63
C VAL A 38 -15.17 -18.93 -8.13
N PHE A 39 -16.43 -18.83 -8.58
CA PHE A 39 -16.77 -18.94 -10.00
C PHE A 39 -16.12 -17.81 -10.82
N THR A 40 -16.18 -16.56 -10.35
CA THR A 40 -15.54 -15.42 -11.02
C THR A 40 -14.03 -15.63 -11.12
N ALA A 41 -13.38 -16.03 -10.02
CA ALA A 41 -11.95 -16.28 -10.01
C ALA A 41 -11.52 -17.41 -10.96
N LEU A 42 -12.34 -18.46 -11.09
CA LEU A 42 -12.08 -19.59 -11.98
C LEU A 42 -11.92 -19.18 -13.45
N PHE A 43 -12.64 -18.15 -13.90
CA PHE A 43 -12.52 -17.64 -15.28
C PHE A 43 -11.57 -16.44 -15.39
N ILE A 44 -11.69 -15.48 -14.47
CA ILE A 44 -10.95 -14.23 -14.55
C ILE A 44 -9.46 -14.41 -14.30
N LEU A 45 -9.04 -15.26 -13.35
CA LEU A 45 -7.62 -15.41 -13.05
C LEU A 45 -6.84 -16.07 -14.19
N PRO A 46 -7.27 -17.21 -14.77
CA PRO A 46 -6.59 -17.78 -15.93
C PRO A 46 -6.58 -16.84 -17.13
N PHE A 47 -7.71 -16.17 -17.40
CA PHE A 47 -7.77 -15.16 -18.46
C PHE A 47 -6.76 -14.03 -18.21
N SER A 48 -6.69 -13.50 -16.99
CA SER A 48 -5.77 -12.41 -16.65
C SER A 48 -4.31 -12.84 -16.78
N ILE A 49 -3.95 -14.06 -16.36
CA ILE A 49 -2.60 -14.61 -16.54
C ILE A 49 -2.21 -14.65 -18.03
N LEU A 50 -3.12 -15.14 -18.88
CA LEU A 50 -2.90 -15.17 -20.34
C LEU A 50 -2.77 -13.76 -20.93
N MET A 51 -3.43 -12.77 -20.33
CA MET A 51 -3.43 -11.40 -20.81
C MET A 51 -2.24 -10.55 -20.34
N VAL A 52 -1.47 -10.99 -19.33
CA VAL A 52 -0.32 -10.23 -18.76
C VAL A 52 0.63 -9.67 -19.84
N PRO A 53 1.07 -10.43 -20.86
CA PRO A 53 2.03 -9.91 -21.85
C PRO A 53 1.48 -8.79 -22.73
N PHE A 54 0.16 -8.60 -22.78
CA PHE A 54 -0.51 -7.66 -23.66
C PHE A 54 -0.86 -6.33 -22.98
N ILE A 55 -0.70 -6.24 -21.66
CA ILE A 55 -1.03 -5.03 -20.91
C ILE A 55 0.11 -4.02 -21.01
N LYS A 56 -0.25 -2.79 -21.35
CA LYS A 56 0.71 -1.69 -21.48
C LYS A 56 1.20 -1.24 -20.12
N ARG A 57 2.50 -0.96 -20.06
CA ARG A 57 3.09 -0.16 -18.98
C ARG A 57 2.69 1.30 -19.17
N LYS A 58 2.51 2.00 -18.06
CA LYS A 58 2.26 3.44 -18.01
C LYS A 58 3.60 4.18 -17.94
N VAL A 59 3.55 5.51 -17.99
CA VAL A 59 4.64 6.35 -17.51
C VAL A 59 4.19 6.88 -16.15
N ILE A 60 4.79 6.37 -15.09
CA ILE A 60 4.42 6.73 -13.72
C ILE A 60 5.18 7.99 -13.32
N ASP A 61 4.43 8.99 -12.86
CA ASP A 61 4.98 10.19 -12.24
C ASP A 61 5.51 9.85 -10.85
N SER A 62 6.83 9.86 -10.71
CA SER A 62 7.51 9.56 -9.45
C SER A 62 7.22 10.56 -8.34
N SER A 63 6.80 11.78 -8.67
CA SER A 63 6.52 12.83 -7.67
C SER A 63 5.27 12.55 -6.84
N THR A 64 4.38 11.73 -7.38
CA THR A 64 3.13 11.34 -6.72
C THR A 64 3.03 9.83 -6.43
N PHE A 65 4.07 9.06 -6.79
CA PHE A 65 4.16 7.62 -6.59
C PHE A 65 4.38 7.23 -5.13
N PHE A 66 5.29 7.90 -4.43
CA PHE A 66 5.66 7.53 -3.06
C PHE A 66 4.71 8.17 -2.04
N SER A 67 4.15 7.33 -1.17
CA SER A 67 3.21 7.73 -0.12
C SER A 67 3.59 7.15 1.23
N MET A 68 3.30 7.90 2.28
CA MET A 68 3.51 7.48 3.66
C MET A 68 2.18 7.37 4.39
N GLY A 69 1.94 6.21 5.00
CA GLY A 69 0.83 6.02 5.93
C GLY A 69 1.13 6.62 7.29
N VAL A 70 0.18 7.36 7.85
CA VAL A 70 0.27 7.89 9.22
C VAL A 70 -1.06 7.72 9.96
N ASP A 71 -0.97 7.72 11.28
CA ASP A 71 -2.10 7.85 12.19
C ASP A 71 -2.19 9.32 12.64
N TYR A 72 -3.28 9.99 12.29
CA TYR A 72 -3.47 11.43 12.56
C TYR A 72 -3.55 11.74 14.06
N GLU A 73 -3.75 10.73 14.91
CA GLU A 73 -3.82 10.87 16.35
C GLU A 73 -2.47 10.64 17.04
N ARG A 74 -1.54 9.95 16.37
CA ARG A 74 -0.29 9.50 16.97
C ARG A 74 0.77 10.57 16.81
N GLU A 75 1.14 11.21 17.92
CA GLU A 75 2.19 12.24 17.98
C GLU A 75 2.00 13.28 16.84
N PRO A 76 0.85 13.98 16.76
CA PRO A 76 0.44 14.69 15.55
C PRO A 76 1.43 15.76 15.10
N GLU A 77 2.03 16.50 16.05
CA GLU A 77 3.02 17.55 15.74
C GLU A 77 4.30 16.93 15.18
N GLN A 78 4.85 15.91 15.86
CA GLN A 78 6.04 15.20 15.43
C GLN A 78 5.82 14.45 14.11
N THR A 79 4.62 13.93 13.88
CA THR A 79 4.23 13.30 12.61
C THR A 79 4.36 14.30 11.46
N LEU A 80 3.89 15.54 11.62
CA LEU A 80 4.01 16.58 10.59
C LEU A 80 5.48 16.92 10.31
N GLU A 81 6.29 17.12 11.36
CA GLU A 81 7.74 17.38 11.22
C GLU A 81 8.46 16.25 10.49
N LEU A 82 8.12 15.00 10.79
CA LEU A 82 8.72 13.83 10.16
C LEU A 82 8.27 13.67 8.70
N LEU A 83 7.02 13.98 8.37
CA LEU A 83 6.53 13.98 6.99
C LEU A 83 7.28 15.02 6.15
N ASP A 84 7.55 16.19 6.70
CA ASP A 84 8.34 17.22 6.04
C ASP A 84 9.81 16.81 5.91
N ALA A 85 10.39 16.17 6.94
CA ALA A 85 11.75 15.65 6.87
C ALA A 85 11.93 14.55 5.81
N LEU A 86 10.90 13.73 5.55
CA LEU A 86 10.89 12.74 4.47
C LEU A 86 10.66 13.35 3.07
N GLY A 87 10.06 14.54 3.01
CA GLY A 87 9.73 15.22 1.75
C GLY A 87 8.58 14.56 0.97
N VAL A 88 7.76 13.73 1.60
CA VAL A 88 6.65 13.03 0.91
C VAL A 88 5.55 14.01 0.49
N GLN A 89 5.05 13.83 -0.73
CA GLN A 89 3.97 14.63 -1.32
C GLN A 89 2.60 14.00 -1.10
N ARG A 90 2.54 12.71 -0.77
CA ARG A 90 1.30 11.95 -0.59
C ARG A 90 1.28 11.30 0.79
N VAL A 91 0.12 11.40 1.45
CA VAL A 91 -0.12 10.85 2.78
C VAL A 91 -1.37 9.97 2.74
N LEU A 92 -1.25 8.75 3.27
CA LEU A 92 -2.38 7.89 3.55
C LEU A 92 -2.81 8.07 5.01
N LEU A 93 -4.08 8.40 5.22
CA LEU A 93 -4.71 8.46 6.53
C LEU A 93 -5.74 7.36 6.67
N ARG A 94 -5.90 6.85 7.88
CA ARG A 94 -6.99 5.94 8.26
C ARG A 94 -8.00 6.69 9.12
N PHE A 95 -9.28 6.53 8.80
CA PHE A 95 -10.37 7.05 9.64
C PHE A 95 -11.40 5.97 9.91
N LYS A 96 -11.73 5.78 11.19
CA LYS A 96 -12.67 4.78 11.66
C LYS A 96 -14.07 5.35 11.59
N LEU A 97 -14.96 4.73 10.83
CA LEU A 97 -16.30 5.30 10.59
C LEU A 97 -17.14 5.38 11.87
N TRP A 98 -16.97 4.44 12.80
CA TRP A 98 -17.58 4.49 14.14
C TRP A 98 -17.07 5.64 15.03
N GLU A 99 -16.08 6.41 14.58
CA GLU A 99 -15.57 7.62 15.25
C GLU A 99 -15.97 8.89 14.48
N ILE A 100 -17.09 8.87 13.73
CA ILE A 100 -17.55 10.01 12.91
C ILE A 100 -17.58 11.36 13.67
N GLY A 101 -17.86 11.35 14.98
CA GLY A 101 -17.81 12.54 15.83
C GLY A 101 -16.43 13.22 15.95
N ARG A 102 -15.36 12.59 15.45
CA ARG A 102 -13.98 13.11 15.46
C ARG A 102 -13.52 13.65 14.11
N VAL A 103 -14.42 13.74 13.12
CA VAL A 103 -14.09 14.22 11.77
C VAL A 103 -13.44 15.61 11.76
N ASP A 104 -13.79 16.50 12.70
CA ASP A 104 -13.16 17.82 12.81
C ASP A 104 -11.69 17.74 13.25
N ALA A 105 -11.33 16.77 14.10
CA ALA A 105 -9.93 16.55 14.48
C ALA A 105 -9.12 16.03 13.29
N LEU A 106 -9.69 15.11 12.51
CA LEU A 106 -9.10 14.65 11.24
C LEU A 106 -8.92 15.83 10.26
N LYS A 107 -9.94 16.68 10.10
CA LYS A 107 -9.86 17.86 9.22
C LYS A 107 -8.72 18.79 9.63
N LYS A 108 -8.57 19.07 10.93
CA LYS A 108 -7.47 19.91 11.45
C LYS A 108 -6.11 19.33 11.08
N PHE A 109 -5.92 18.01 11.23
CA PHE A 109 -4.68 17.35 10.85
C PHE A 109 -4.43 17.40 9.33
N ILE A 110 -5.46 17.17 8.51
CA ILE A 110 -5.37 17.26 7.04
C ILE A 110 -4.96 18.68 6.62
N VAL A 111 -5.56 19.72 7.20
CA VAL A 111 -5.19 21.11 6.91
C VAL A 111 -3.74 21.38 7.32
N ALA A 112 -3.28 20.83 8.45
CA ALA A 112 -1.90 20.97 8.90
C ALA A 112 -0.89 20.24 8.00
N CYS A 113 -1.31 19.24 7.22
CA CYS A 113 -0.48 18.60 6.20
C CYS A 113 -0.18 19.51 4.99
N GLY A 114 -0.81 20.70 4.90
CA GLY A 114 -0.54 21.69 3.87
C GLY A 114 -0.93 21.22 2.47
N ASN A 115 0.01 21.32 1.52
CA ASN A 115 -0.23 20.98 0.11
C ASN A 115 -0.10 19.49 -0.21
N LYS A 116 0.14 18.63 0.79
CA LYS A 116 0.27 17.19 0.56
C LYS A 116 -1.07 16.60 0.09
N LYS A 117 -0.99 15.67 -0.86
CA LYS A 117 -2.15 14.94 -1.38
C LYS A 117 -2.59 13.87 -0.39
N ILE A 118 -3.84 13.95 0.06
CA ILE A 118 -4.39 13.03 1.05
C ILE A 118 -5.20 11.92 0.38
N THR A 119 -4.82 10.68 0.68
CA THR A 119 -5.70 9.51 0.50
C THR A 119 -6.30 9.14 1.85
N LEU A 120 -7.62 9.30 2.01
CA LEU A 120 -8.33 8.94 3.23
C LEU A 120 -8.95 7.56 3.11
N LYS A 121 -8.41 6.59 3.85
CA LYS A 121 -8.96 5.24 3.98
C LYS A 121 -10.02 5.20 5.07
N ILE A 122 -11.25 4.94 4.65
CA ILE A 122 -12.41 4.80 5.54
C ILE A 122 -12.51 3.35 5.99
N ILE A 123 -12.26 3.14 7.28
CA ILE A 123 -12.38 1.84 7.93
C ILE A 123 -13.81 1.65 8.41
N GLN A 124 -14.40 0.54 7.98
CA GLN A 124 -15.74 0.12 8.36
C GLN A 124 -15.77 -0.73 9.64
N ASP A 125 -16.91 -0.72 10.31
CA ASP A 125 -17.35 -1.68 11.33
C ASP A 125 -18.64 -2.39 10.88
N ARG A 126 -19.03 -3.43 11.63
CA ARG A 126 -20.15 -4.29 11.26
C ARG A 126 -21.46 -3.52 11.19
N GLU A 127 -21.68 -2.55 12.06
CA GLU A 127 -22.88 -1.73 12.10
C GLU A 127 -23.11 -0.99 10.77
N HIS A 128 -22.09 -0.34 10.23
CA HIS A 128 -22.17 0.34 8.95
C HIS A 128 -22.27 -0.61 7.74
N ILE A 129 -21.81 -1.85 7.87
CA ILE A 129 -21.99 -2.88 6.83
C ILE A 129 -23.46 -3.35 6.78
N GLU A 130 -24.12 -3.44 7.93
CA GLU A 130 -25.49 -3.96 8.05
C GLU A 130 -26.56 -2.88 7.92
N ASP A 131 -26.28 -1.65 8.38
CA ASP A 131 -27.15 -0.49 8.30
C ASP A 131 -26.64 0.50 7.24
N LEU A 132 -27.16 0.36 6.02
CA LEU A 132 -26.76 1.20 4.89
C LEU A 132 -27.27 2.64 4.99
N GLU A 133 -28.31 2.91 5.78
CA GLU A 133 -28.78 4.29 6.01
C GLU A 133 -27.85 5.02 6.99
N LEU A 134 -27.37 4.32 8.03
CA LEU A 134 -26.30 4.82 8.89
C LEU A 134 -25.03 5.11 8.07
N LEU A 135 -24.61 4.15 7.25
CA LEU A 135 -23.48 4.34 6.33
C LEU A 135 -23.64 5.57 5.45
N LYS A 136 -24.80 5.73 4.82
CA LYS A 136 -25.08 6.88 3.96
C LYS A 136 -24.99 8.20 4.72
N LYS A 137 -25.57 8.25 5.91
CA LYS A 137 -25.54 9.45 6.78
C LYS A 137 -24.10 9.84 7.15
N ASP A 138 -23.31 8.88 7.58
CA ASP A 138 -21.97 9.16 8.11
C ASP A 138 -20.96 9.42 6.98
N LEU A 139 -21.09 8.75 5.83
CA LEU A 139 -20.32 9.10 4.62
C LEU A 139 -20.67 10.48 4.10
N ARG A 140 -21.96 10.86 4.06
CA ARG A 140 -22.36 12.22 3.67
C ARG A 140 -21.74 13.26 4.59
N THR A 141 -21.74 13.00 5.89
CA THR A 141 -21.09 13.88 6.89
C THR A 141 -19.60 14.01 6.60
N LEU A 142 -18.92 12.88 6.42
CA LEU A 142 -17.48 12.85 6.15
C LEU A 142 -17.11 13.58 4.85
N PHE A 143 -17.81 13.31 3.75
CA PHE A 143 -17.57 13.97 2.46
C PHE A 143 -17.84 15.47 2.54
N SER A 144 -18.90 15.89 3.25
CA SER A 144 -19.21 17.32 3.41
C SER A 144 -18.13 18.06 4.21
N VAL A 145 -17.66 17.47 5.31
CA VAL A 145 -16.66 18.12 6.19
C VAL A 145 -15.29 18.21 5.50
N LEU A 146 -14.93 17.19 4.73
CA LEU A 146 -13.62 17.03 4.09
C LEU A 146 -13.59 17.41 2.61
N ASP A 147 -14.66 18.01 2.09
CA ASP A 147 -14.72 18.47 0.71
C ASP A 147 -13.56 19.43 0.40
N GLY A 148 -12.93 19.23 -0.77
CA GLY A 148 -11.75 19.98 -1.19
C GLY A 148 -10.45 19.69 -0.42
N HIS A 149 -10.46 18.87 0.63
CA HIS A 149 -9.27 18.57 1.46
C HIS A 149 -8.67 17.17 1.21
N VAL A 150 -9.42 16.27 0.57
CA VAL A 150 -9.01 14.88 0.31
C VAL A 150 -8.95 14.64 -1.20
N GLU A 151 -7.83 14.12 -1.69
CA GLU A 151 -7.68 13.80 -3.12
C GLU A 151 -8.42 12.51 -3.47
N MET A 152 -8.36 11.51 -2.61
CA MET A 152 -9.00 10.21 -2.81
C MET A 152 -9.56 9.64 -1.50
N PHE A 153 -10.79 9.13 -1.55
CA PHE A 153 -11.40 8.35 -0.48
C PHE A 153 -11.32 6.87 -0.83
N GLU A 154 -10.59 6.09 -0.04
CA GLU A 154 -10.65 4.63 -0.12
C GLU A 154 -11.82 4.13 0.73
N ILE A 155 -12.83 3.57 0.07
CA ILE A 155 -14.08 3.15 0.69
C ILE A 155 -13.97 1.70 1.14
N GLY A 156 -13.85 1.50 2.45
CA GLY A 156 -13.66 0.20 3.08
C GLY A 156 -12.22 -0.32 2.95
N THR A 157 -11.86 -1.27 3.79
CA THR A 157 -10.55 -1.93 3.75
C THR A 157 -10.62 -3.38 4.17
N THR A 158 -9.65 -4.16 3.71
CA THR A 158 -9.39 -5.53 4.17
C THR A 158 -10.63 -6.44 4.04
N ILE A 159 -11.32 -6.28 2.91
CA ILE A 159 -12.66 -6.84 2.66
C ILE A 159 -12.74 -8.37 2.69
N ASN A 160 -11.59 -9.03 2.56
CA ASN A 160 -11.39 -10.48 2.55
C ASN A 160 -10.97 -11.04 3.91
N ARG A 161 -11.11 -10.28 5.00
CA ARG A 161 -10.84 -10.76 6.37
C ARG A 161 -12.06 -10.52 7.25
N ALA A 162 -12.71 -11.60 7.69
CA ALA A 162 -13.90 -11.53 8.54
C ALA A 162 -13.74 -10.71 9.82
N LYS A 163 -12.53 -10.59 10.38
CA LYS A 163 -12.27 -9.75 11.56
C LYS A 163 -12.47 -8.25 11.28
N TRP A 164 -12.45 -7.83 10.01
CA TRP A 164 -12.74 -6.47 9.56
C TRP A 164 -14.22 -6.25 9.19
N GLY A 165 -15.10 -7.18 9.58
CA GLY A 165 -16.55 -7.01 9.49
C GLY A 165 -17.21 -7.58 8.23
N PHE A 166 -16.50 -7.62 7.09
CA PHE A 166 -17.01 -8.20 5.84
C PHE A 166 -16.92 -9.73 5.84
N PHE A 167 -18.00 -10.39 5.42
CA PHE A 167 -18.05 -11.84 5.20
C PHE A 167 -18.14 -12.22 3.72
N SER A 168 -18.38 -11.25 2.84
CA SER A 168 -18.46 -11.47 1.40
C SER A 168 -18.15 -10.23 0.58
N VAL A 169 -17.87 -10.45 -0.71
CA VAL A 169 -17.66 -9.34 -1.65
C VAL A 169 -18.99 -8.65 -1.99
N ASP A 170 -20.13 -9.34 -1.91
CA ASP A 170 -21.42 -8.68 -2.13
C ASP A 170 -21.79 -7.73 -0.98
N GLU A 171 -21.40 -8.04 0.27
CA GLU A 171 -21.50 -7.07 1.37
C GLU A 171 -20.68 -5.82 1.08
N TYR A 172 -19.43 -6.00 0.65
CA TYR A 172 -18.59 -4.90 0.22
C TYR A 172 -19.19 -4.11 -0.95
N ASN A 173 -19.71 -4.80 -1.97
CA ASN A 173 -20.28 -4.15 -3.15
C ASN A 173 -21.51 -3.29 -2.81
N ARG A 174 -22.36 -3.76 -1.88
CA ARG A 174 -23.49 -2.95 -1.35
C ARG A 174 -22.98 -1.72 -0.59
N PHE A 175 -21.98 -1.92 0.26
CA PHE A 175 -21.33 -0.84 1.03
C PHE A 175 -20.73 0.23 0.10
N PHE A 176 -19.95 -0.18 -0.90
CA PHE A 176 -19.34 0.73 -1.87
C PHE A 176 -20.39 1.44 -2.72
N GLN A 177 -21.49 0.75 -3.09
CA GLN A 177 -22.56 1.35 -3.87
C GLN A 177 -23.19 2.55 -3.15
N VAL A 178 -23.34 2.53 -1.83
CA VAL A 178 -23.83 3.69 -1.05
C VAL A 178 -22.91 4.89 -1.22
N ALA A 179 -21.60 4.69 -1.12
CA ALA A 179 -20.62 5.77 -1.32
C ALA A 179 -20.67 6.31 -2.76
N TYR A 180 -20.76 5.41 -3.74
CA TYR A 180 -20.87 5.77 -5.16
C TYR A 180 -22.13 6.57 -5.46
N ASP A 181 -23.28 6.14 -4.95
CA ASP A 181 -24.56 6.82 -5.16
C ASP A 181 -24.53 8.23 -4.52
N LEU A 182 -23.90 8.39 -3.35
CA LEU A 182 -23.64 9.71 -2.74
C LEU A 182 -22.71 10.57 -3.59
N LYS A 183 -21.61 10.03 -4.12
CA LYS A 183 -20.72 10.74 -5.03
C LYS A 183 -21.49 11.27 -6.23
N VAL A 184 -22.27 10.42 -6.90
CA VAL A 184 -23.01 10.80 -8.11
C VAL A 184 -24.06 11.88 -7.80
N ALA A 185 -24.76 11.76 -6.68
CA ALA A 185 -25.87 12.65 -6.35
C ALA A 185 -25.42 14.00 -5.74
N GLU A 186 -24.36 13.99 -4.92
CA GLU A 186 -24.05 15.11 -4.01
C GLU A 186 -22.57 15.54 -4.06
N PHE A 187 -21.64 14.63 -4.36
CA PHE A 187 -20.19 14.89 -4.30
C PHE A 187 -19.46 14.48 -5.59
N PRO A 188 -19.79 15.06 -6.76
CA PRO A 188 -19.30 14.59 -8.06
C PRO A 188 -17.78 14.71 -8.22
N HIS A 189 -17.13 15.56 -7.43
CA HIS A 189 -15.68 15.76 -7.43
C HIS A 189 -14.92 14.75 -6.57
N ALA A 190 -15.59 14.02 -5.66
CA ALA A 190 -14.93 13.04 -4.81
C ALA A 190 -14.41 11.86 -5.65
N LYS A 191 -13.13 11.53 -5.51
CA LYS A 191 -12.57 10.30 -6.08
C LYS A 191 -12.72 9.16 -5.09
N LEU A 192 -13.43 8.11 -5.47
CA LEU A 192 -13.67 6.91 -4.68
C LEU A 192 -12.84 5.75 -5.22
N ILE A 193 -11.92 5.26 -4.41
CA ILE A 193 -11.07 4.11 -4.73
C ILE A 193 -11.47 2.91 -3.86
N GLY A 194 -11.18 1.70 -4.35
CA GLY A 194 -11.52 0.45 -3.68
C GLY A 194 -10.89 -0.74 -4.41
N SER A 195 -10.84 -1.95 -3.89
CA SER A 195 -11.60 -2.44 -2.75
C SER A 195 -10.79 -2.68 -1.49
N GLY A 196 -9.51 -2.37 -1.49
CA GLY A 196 -8.63 -2.64 -0.34
C GLY A 196 -8.58 -4.13 0.01
N ALA A 197 -8.62 -5.03 -0.98
CA ALA A 197 -8.37 -6.45 -0.72
C ALA A 197 -6.91 -6.65 -0.27
N ILE A 198 -6.71 -7.41 0.81
CA ILE A 198 -5.38 -7.66 1.39
C ILE A 198 -4.74 -8.95 0.88
N ASP A 199 -3.41 -8.93 0.81
CA ASP A 199 -2.55 -10.04 0.41
C ASP A 199 -2.75 -10.49 -1.05
N PHE A 200 -2.01 -11.53 -1.44
CA PHE A 200 -2.17 -12.19 -2.73
C PHE A 200 -3.39 -13.14 -2.74
N GLU A 201 -4.58 -12.55 -2.66
CA GLU A 201 -5.87 -13.26 -2.70
C GLU A 201 -6.81 -12.69 -3.77
N TYR A 202 -6.28 -12.62 -5.00
CA TYR A 202 -6.93 -11.98 -6.14
C TYR A 202 -8.26 -12.60 -6.59
N HIS A 203 -8.69 -13.72 -6.01
CA HIS A 203 -10.06 -14.20 -6.20
C HIS A 203 -11.11 -13.21 -5.65
N PHE A 204 -10.81 -12.52 -4.55
CA PHE A 204 -11.67 -11.44 -4.05
C PHE A 204 -11.61 -10.22 -4.97
N THR A 205 -10.42 -9.80 -5.39
CA THR A 205 -10.23 -8.68 -6.32
C THR A 205 -10.95 -8.92 -7.64
N ALA A 206 -10.86 -10.12 -8.21
CA ALA A 206 -11.59 -10.52 -9.41
C ALA A 206 -13.11 -10.31 -9.22
N HIS A 207 -13.68 -10.73 -8.09
CA HIS A 207 -15.11 -10.51 -7.84
C HIS A 207 -15.46 -9.02 -7.66
N THR A 208 -14.58 -8.20 -7.08
CA THR A 208 -14.81 -6.74 -6.95
C THR A 208 -14.74 -6.00 -8.29
N LEU A 209 -13.96 -6.51 -9.25
CA LEU A 209 -13.77 -5.93 -10.58
C LEU A 209 -14.74 -6.48 -11.63
N PHE A 210 -15.26 -7.69 -11.44
CA PHE A 210 -16.14 -8.37 -12.39
C PHE A 210 -17.44 -8.77 -11.70
N ASN A 211 -18.31 -7.78 -11.47
CA ASN A 211 -19.64 -7.96 -10.89
C ASN A 211 -20.69 -7.06 -11.57
N PHE A 212 -21.94 -7.29 -11.21
CA PHE A 212 -23.11 -6.61 -11.79
C PHE A 212 -23.66 -5.44 -10.95
N PHE A 213 -22.99 -5.01 -9.88
CA PHE A 213 -23.42 -3.84 -9.12
C PHE A 213 -23.27 -2.56 -9.95
N LYS A 214 -24.09 -1.53 -9.69
CA LYS A 214 -24.14 -0.32 -10.54
C LYS A 214 -23.22 0.81 -10.06
N TYR A 215 -21.97 0.47 -9.77
CA TYR A 215 -20.93 1.46 -9.45
C TYR A 215 -19.69 1.27 -10.35
N LYS A 216 -18.81 2.28 -10.32
CA LYS A 216 -17.43 2.22 -10.81
C LYS A 216 -16.49 2.81 -9.77
N TYR A 217 -15.26 2.31 -9.73
CA TYR A 217 -14.15 2.91 -9.00
C TYR A 217 -13.52 4.01 -9.85
N ASP A 218 -12.99 5.06 -9.21
CA ASP A 218 -12.06 5.97 -9.85
C ASP A 218 -10.66 5.37 -9.94
N ALA A 219 -10.29 4.47 -9.02
CA ALA A 219 -9.08 3.66 -9.08
C ALA A 219 -9.22 2.39 -8.25
N LEU A 220 -8.45 1.35 -8.57
CA LEU A 220 -8.34 0.18 -7.70
C LEU A 220 -7.39 0.49 -6.54
N SER A 221 -7.77 0.16 -5.30
CA SER A 221 -6.87 0.08 -4.14
C SER A 221 -6.59 -1.38 -3.75
N ALA A 222 -5.35 -1.66 -3.35
CA ALA A 222 -4.92 -2.97 -2.85
C ALA A 222 -4.00 -2.85 -1.64
N LEU A 223 -4.12 -3.79 -0.70
CA LEU A 223 -3.18 -3.94 0.42
C LEU A 223 -2.23 -5.09 0.08
N LEU A 224 -1.23 -4.83 -0.76
CA LEU A 224 -0.37 -5.86 -1.33
C LEU A 224 0.83 -6.17 -0.41
N TYR A 225 0.55 -6.89 0.66
CA TYR A 225 1.55 -7.45 1.56
C TYR A 225 2.17 -8.73 0.97
N VAL A 226 3.50 -8.86 1.12
CA VAL A 226 4.27 -10.05 0.72
C VAL A 226 5.20 -10.54 1.83
N ASP A 227 5.04 -9.99 3.03
CA ASP A 227 5.83 -10.23 4.25
C ASP A 227 5.95 -11.71 4.64
N ARG A 228 4.88 -12.47 4.46
CA ARG A 228 4.85 -13.92 4.74
C ARG A 228 5.77 -14.76 3.86
N ARG A 229 6.40 -14.17 2.84
CA ARG A 229 7.36 -14.83 1.95
C ARG A 229 8.79 -14.37 2.20
N GLY A 230 9.05 -13.50 3.17
CA GLY A 230 10.36 -12.88 3.37
C GLY A 230 10.57 -11.75 2.37
N ALA A 231 11.58 -11.88 1.50
CA ALA A 231 11.93 -10.84 0.53
C ALA A 231 10.85 -10.64 -0.56
N PRO A 232 10.70 -9.43 -1.13
CA PRO A 232 9.69 -9.16 -2.17
C PRO A 232 9.86 -9.98 -3.46
N GLU A 233 11.06 -10.49 -3.74
CA GLU A 233 11.36 -11.37 -4.88
C GLU A 233 10.95 -12.83 -4.63
N ASN A 234 10.67 -13.21 -3.38
CA ASN A 234 10.25 -14.56 -3.07
C ASN A 234 8.84 -14.83 -3.59
N THR A 235 8.65 -16.01 -4.19
CA THR A 235 7.39 -16.36 -4.84
C THR A 235 6.35 -16.88 -3.87
N GLN A 236 5.07 -16.63 -4.19
CA GLN A 236 3.92 -17.33 -3.65
C GLN A 236 3.12 -17.88 -4.82
N MET A 237 2.95 -19.20 -4.88
CA MET A 237 2.32 -19.88 -6.02
C MET A 237 3.00 -19.56 -7.37
N GLY A 238 4.32 -19.33 -7.36
CA GLY A 238 5.10 -18.96 -8.55
C GLY A 238 5.13 -17.47 -8.88
N PHE A 239 4.44 -16.61 -8.12
CA PHE A 239 4.41 -15.16 -8.35
C PHE A 239 5.23 -14.40 -7.30
N ASN A 240 6.25 -13.65 -7.71
CA ASN A 240 6.93 -12.66 -6.88
C ASN A 240 6.15 -11.32 -6.86
N LEU A 241 6.66 -10.28 -6.18
CA LEU A 241 5.99 -8.97 -6.14
C LEU A 241 5.67 -8.40 -7.54
N SER A 242 6.64 -8.40 -8.46
CA SER A 242 6.45 -7.87 -9.82
C SER A 242 5.39 -8.67 -10.59
N ASP A 243 5.37 -10.00 -10.47
CA ASP A 243 4.36 -10.84 -11.11
C ASP A 243 2.97 -10.60 -10.53
N LYS A 244 2.88 -10.40 -9.20
CA LYS A 244 1.63 -10.05 -8.50
C LYS A 244 1.10 -8.71 -9.01
N ILE A 245 1.95 -7.69 -9.09
CA ILE A 245 1.58 -6.38 -9.65
C ILE A 245 1.10 -6.52 -11.10
N ALA A 246 1.81 -7.27 -11.93
CA ALA A 246 1.45 -7.46 -13.33
C ALA A 246 0.07 -8.14 -13.49
N LEU A 247 -0.20 -9.19 -12.69
CA LEU A 247 -1.49 -9.87 -12.69
C LEU A 247 -2.61 -8.95 -12.18
N LEU A 248 -2.37 -8.18 -11.12
CA LEU A 248 -3.33 -7.22 -10.57
C LEU A 248 -3.66 -6.12 -11.58
N SER A 249 -2.63 -5.52 -12.18
CA SER A 249 -2.77 -4.49 -13.22
C SER A 249 -3.54 -5.02 -14.42
N THR A 250 -3.37 -6.31 -14.76
CA THR A 250 -4.12 -6.94 -15.86
C THR A 250 -5.62 -7.07 -15.56
N MET A 251 -5.98 -7.48 -14.35
CA MET A 251 -7.40 -7.48 -13.94
C MET A 251 -7.98 -6.06 -13.95
N VAL A 252 -7.20 -5.07 -13.51
CA VAL A 252 -7.58 -3.65 -13.53
C VAL A 252 -7.82 -3.16 -14.97
N TRP A 253 -6.90 -3.46 -15.88
CA TRP A 253 -6.98 -3.05 -17.29
C TRP A 253 -8.17 -3.66 -18.03
N THR A 254 -8.49 -4.92 -17.74
CA THR A 254 -9.53 -5.69 -18.42
C THR A 254 -10.92 -5.51 -17.80
N SER A 255 -11.01 -4.85 -16.65
CA SER A 255 -12.27 -4.62 -15.96
C SER A 255 -13.00 -3.36 -16.45
N PRO A 256 -14.33 -3.42 -16.65
CA PRO A 256 -15.13 -2.23 -16.94
C PRO A 256 -15.40 -1.34 -15.70
N LYS A 257 -14.89 -1.71 -14.52
CA LYS A 257 -15.18 -1.06 -13.23
C LYS A 257 -14.23 0.07 -12.87
N THR A 258 -13.14 0.27 -13.59
CA THR A 258 -12.10 1.24 -13.23
C THR A 258 -11.52 1.88 -14.50
N PRO A 259 -11.08 3.15 -14.45
CA PRO A 259 -10.32 3.79 -15.53
C PRO A 259 -8.85 3.32 -15.57
N GLN A 260 -8.57 2.15 -15.00
CA GLN A 260 -7.29 1.45 -15.06
C GLN A 260 -6.20 2.05 -14.14
N GLU A 261 -6.57 2.91 -13.20
CA GLU A 261 -5.72 3.41 -12.12
C GLU A 261 -5.62 2.38 -10.98
N LEU A 262 -4.42 2.21 -10.41
CA LEU A 262 -4.08 1.22 -9.39
C LEU A 262 -3.17 1.82 -8.32
N HIS A 263 -3.63 1.84 -7.08
CA HIS A 263 -2.84 2.22 -5.92
C HIS A 263 -2.64 1.03 -4.98
N ILE A 264 -1.39 0.82 -4.57
CA ILE A 264 -1.09 -0.04 -3.41
C ILE A 264 -1.22 0.86 -2.19
N THR A 265 -2.37 0.80 -1.51
CA THR A 265 -2.68 1.72 -0.43
C THR A 265 -2.13 1.28 0.91
N GLU A 266 -1.72 0.01 1.08
CA GLU A 266 -0.88 -0.39 2.22
C GLU A 266 0.02 -1.57 1.89
N THR A 267 1.22 -1.52 2.44
CA THR A 267 2.17 -2.63 2.50
C THR A 267 3.19 -2.34 3.60
N ASN A 268 3.74 -3.39 4.22
CA ASN A 268 4.84 -3.31 5.18
C ASN A 268 5.37 -4.72 5.58
N TRP A 269 6.41 -4.76 6.39
CA TRP A 269 6.90 -5.91 7.14
C TRP A 269 6.85 -5.67 8.65
N PRO A 270 6.52 -6.70 9.44
CA PRO A 270 6.58 -6.65 10.89
C PRO A 270 8.04 -6.81 11.38
N ILE A 271 8.38 -6.20 12.51
CA ILE A 271 9.76 -6.12 13.05
C ILE A 271 9.91 -7.04 14.27
N THR A 272 10.99 -7.81 14.31
CA THR A 272 11.30 -8.78 15.39
C THR A 272 11.48 -8.11 16.75
N GLY A 273 11.09 -8.80 17.83
CA GLY A 273 11.30 -8.32 19.20
C GLY A 273 10.44 -7.10 19.59
N THR A 274 9.33 -6.88 18.88
CA THR A 274 8.44 -5.73 19.11
C THR A 274 7.05 -6.13 19.63
N ALA A 275 6.87 -7.35 20.13
CA ALA A 275 5.62 -7.75 20.77
C ALA A 275 5.24 -6.79 21.92
N PRO A 276 3.94 -6.47 22.12
CA PRO A 276 2.76 -6.95 21.38
C PRO A 276 2.41 -6.11 20.13
N TYR A 277 3.29 -5.21 19.69
CA TYR A 277 2.98 -4.21 18.65
C TYR A 277 3.07 -4.76 17.21
N ALA A 278 3.77 -5.88 16.99
CA ALA A 278 3.79 -6.53 15.69
C ALA A 278 2.39 -7.06 15.33
N PRO A 279 1.87 -6.80 14.10
CA PRO A 279 0.52 -7.20 13.69
C PRO A 279 0.36 -8.69 13.40
N THR A 280 1.48 -9.41 13.34
CA THR A 280 1.60 -10.81 12.96
C THR A 280 2.42 -11.59 13.99
N SER A 281 2.70 -12.86 13.70
CA SER A 281 3.53 -13.67 14.58
C SER A 281 5.02 -13.34 14.43
N GLU A 282 5.83 -13.63 15.46
CA GLU A 282 7.28 -13.45 15.43
C GLU A 282 7.96 -14.18 14.25
N HIS A 283 7.39 -15.30 13.80
CA HIS A 283 7.87 -16.04 12.64
C HIS A 283 7.82 -15.21 11.34
N GLU A 284 6.88 -14.29 11.22
CA GLU A 284 6.73 -13.41 10.05
C GLU A 284 7.57 -12.12 10.19
N CYS A 285 8.14 -11.87 11.37
CA CYS A 285 8.91 -10.67 11.69
C CYS A 285 10.34 -10.71 11.13
N VAL A 286 10.88 -9.54 10.81
CA VAL A 286 12.22 -9.37 10.24
C VAL A 286 13.07 -8.42 11.10
N SER A 287 14.39 -8.49 10.95
CA SER A 287 15.31 -7.51 11.57
C SER A 287 15.11 -6.11 10.99
N GLU A 288 15.54 -5.06 11.70
CA GLU A 288 15.47 -3.68 11.18
C GLU A 288 16.28 -3.50 9.88
N GLU A 289 17.37 -4.27 9.70
CA GLU A 289 18.16 -4.28 8.45
C GLU A 289 17.39 -4.90 7.28
N LEU A 290 16.75 -6.06 7.50
CA LEU A 290 15.93 -6.69 6.46
C LEU A 290 14.69 -5.85 6.15
N TYR A 291 14.07 -5.24 7.17
CA TYR A 291 12.96 -4.30 7.00
C TYR A 291 13.35 -3.15 6.06
N ARG A 292 14.50 -2.50 6.29
CA ARG A 292 15.04 -1.45 5.41
C ARG A 292 15.24 -1.96 3.98
N ASP A 293 15.92 -3.09 3.82
CA ASP A 293 16.26 -3.61 2.49
C ASP A 293 15.02 -4.10 1.72
N TYR A 294 14.05 -4.72 2.39
CA TYR A 294 12.79 -5.16 1.80
C TYR A 294 11.91 -3.98 1.42
N MET A 295 11.85 -2.94 2.26
CA MET A 295 11.14 -1.70 1.94
C MET A 295 11.67 -1.07 0.66
N LEU A 296 12.98 -0.85 0.56
CA LEU A 296 13.57 -0.25 -0.64
C LEU A 296 13.29 -1.09 -1.90
N ARG A 297 13.54 -2.41 -1.82
CA ARG A 297 13.33 -3.30 -2.97
C ARG A 297 11.87 -3.44 -3.36
N TYR A 298 10.93 -3.37 -2.41
CA TYR A 298 9.50 -3.29 -2.73
C TYR A 298 9.20 -2.05 -3.58
N HIS A 299 9.65 -0.87 -3.15
CA HIS A 299 9.43 0.37 -3.89
C HIS A 299 10.09 0.35 -5.27
N PHE A 300 11.32 -0.17 -5.37
CA PHE A 300 12.03 -0.26 -6.66
C PHE A 300 11.33 -1.18 -7.65
N LEU A 301 10.91 -2.37 -7.21
CA LEU A 301 10.18 -3.32 -8.05
C LEU A 301 8.81 -2.77 -8.44
N ALA A 302 8.09 -2.15 -7.50
CA ALA A 302 6.80 -1.54 -7.79
C ALA A 302 6.92 -0.35 -8.75
N PHE A 303 7.92 0.53 -8.55
CA PHE A 303 8.17 1.64 -9.46
C PHE A 303 8.57 1.13 -10.85
N ALA A 304 9.50 0.18 -10.93
CA ALA A 304 9.94 -0.42 -12.19
C ALA A 304 8.84 -1.16 -12.96
N SER A 305 7.77 -1.61 -12.28
CA SER A 305 6.61 -2.21 -12.95
C SER A 305 5.94 -1.24 -13.92
N GLN A 306 5.96 0.06 -13.59
CA GLN A 306 5.22 1.10 -14.29
C GLN A 306 3.73 0.75 -14.47
N GLN A 307 3.15 0.07 -13.48
CA GLN A 307 1.78 -0.44 -13.50
C GLN A 307 0.96 -0.02 -12.28
N VAL A 308 1.61 0.60 -11.30
CA VAL A 308 1.03 1.09 -10.05
C VAL A 308 1.24 2.59 -9.99
N ASP A 309 0.17 3.33 -9.76
CA ASP A 309 0.14 4.79 -9.76
C ASP A 309 0.67 5.38 -8.43
N SER A 310 0.51 4.66 -7.31
CA SER A 310 1.22 4.99 -6.06
C SER A 310 1.35 3.81 -5.08
N VAL A 311 2.37 3.86 -4.22
CA VAL A 311 2.62 2.92 -3.12
C VAL A 311 2.65 3.68 -1.79
N SER A 312 1.76 3.29 -0.87
CA SER A 312 1.72 3.79 0.50
C SER A 312 2.38 2.82 1.47
N TRP A 313 3.48 3.24 2.08
CA TRP A 313 4.16 2.47 3.12
C TRP A 313 3.45 2.68 4.47
N HIS A 314 2.93 1.61 5.10
CA HIS A 314 2.11 1.74 6.30
C HIS A 314 2.83 1.19 7.54
N GLN A 315 3.50 1.98 8.39
CA GLN A 315 3.33 3.42 8.57
C GLN A 315 4.56 4.12 9.15
N LEU A 316 4.51 5.45 9.26
CA LEU A 316 5.59 6.29 9.77
C LEU A 316 5.95 5.98 11.22
N ILE A 317 5.00 6.13 12.14
CA ILE A 317 5.20 5.90 13.58
C ILE A 317 4.44 4.65 13.99
N ALA A 318 5.17 3.57 14.24
CA ALA A 318 4.63 2.35 14.83
C ALA A 318 5.77 1.53 15.46
N PRO A 319 5.61 1.07 16.71
CA PRO A 319 6.64 0.26 17.35
C PRO A 319 6.90 -1.05 16.63
N GLY A 320 5.86 -1.70 16.08
CA GLY A 320 6.00 -3.05 15.53
C GLY A 320 6.40 -3.15 14.06
N TYR A 321 6.33 -2.05 13.31
CA TYR A 321 6.42 -2.08 11.84
C TYR A 321 6.65 -0.70 11.21
N GLY A 322 6.90 0.34 12.01
CA GLY A 322 7.05 1.71 11.51
C GLY A 322 8.48 2.10 11.18
N LEU A 323 8.66 3.26 10.54
CA LEU A 323 9.99 3.87 10.38
C LEU A 323 10.53 4.44 11.70
N ILE A 324 9.63 4.80 12.62
CA ILE A 324 9.92 5.32 13.94
C ILE A 324 9.36 4.39 15.02
N ASP A 325 10.18 4.12 16.03
CA ASP A 325 9.79 3.49 17.28
C ASP A 325 9.50 4.60 18.30
N ASN A 326 8.28 4.68 18.84
CA ASN A 326 7.90 5.72 19.81
C ASN A 326 7.76 5.21 21.25
N ARG A 327 8.21 3.99 21.56
CA ARG A 327 8.09 3.41 22.92
C ARG A 327 8.94 4.12 23.98
N GLU A 328 10.14 4.54 23.60
CA GLU A 328 11.12 5.20 24.47
C GLU A 328 11.54 6.55 23.86
N GLY A 329 10.56 7.31 23.37
CA GLY A 329 10.77 8.52 22.57
C GLY A 329 10.89 8.23 21.07
N MET A 330 11.12 9.25 20.26
CA MET A 330 11.04 9.20 18.79
C MET A 330 12.31 8.62 18.13
N ARG A 331 12.59 7.33 18.34
CA ARG A 331 13.77 6.67 17.77
C ARG A 331 13.56 6.37 16.28
N LYS A 332 14.32 7.07 15.43
CA LYS A 332 14.44 6.77 14.00
C LYS A 332 15.15 5.43 13.79
N ARG A 333 14.54 4.52 13.02
CA ARG A 333 15.21 3.32 12.53
C ARG A 333 16.05 3.65 11.30
N SER A 334 16.99 2.78 10.93
CA SER A 334 17.79 2.93 9.70
C SER A 334 16.92 3.05 8.44
N ALA A 335 15.72 2.45 8.45
CA ALA A 335 14.74 2.57 7.38
C ALA A 335 14.18 4.00 7.21
N PHE A 336 14.18 4.84 8.24
CA PHE A 336 13.75 6.23 8.10
C PHE A 336 14.71 7.00 7.18
N GLU A 337 16.02 6.95 7.46
CA GLU A 337 17.02 7.63 6.63
C GLU A 337 17.11 6.99 5.24
N ALA A 338 16.92 5.67 5.14
CA ALA A 338 16.88 5.00 3.85
C ALA A 338 15.68 5.40 2.98
N TYR A 339 14.48 5.53 3.57
CA TYR A 339 13.31 6.04 2.87
C TYR A 339 13.54 7.48 2.42
N ARG A 340 14.10 8.32 3.29
CA ARG A 340 14.44 9.71 2.96
C ARG A 340 15.42 9.81 1.80
N PHE A 341 16.48 9.00 1.80
CA PHE A 341 17.47 8.99 0.72
C PHE A 341 16.87 8.47 -0.60
N MET A 342 15.99 7.46 -0.53
CA MET A 342 15.21 7.02 -1.68
C MET A 342 14.36 8.16 -2.26
N MET A 343 13.63 8.90 -1.42
CA MET A 343 12.82 10.04 -1.85
C MET A 343 13.66 11.11 -2.54
N GLN A 344 14.80 11.48 -1.96
CA GLN A 344 15.71 12.48 -2.53
C GLN A 344 16.19 12.11 -3.94
N ASN A 345 16.42 10.83 -4.21
CA ASN A 345 16.95 10.38 -5.49
C ASN A 345 15.85 9.99 -6.51
N LEU A 346 14.65 9.64 -6.05
CA LEU A 346 13.60 9.08 -6.92
C LEU A 346 12.35 9.93 -7.09
N MET A 347 12.06 10.92 -6.24
CA MET A 347 10.81 11.71 -6.29
C MET A 347 10.60 12.45 -7.61
N HIS A 348 11.65 12.75 -8.36
CA HIS A 348 11.56 13.37 -9.68
C HIS A 348 12.27 12.56 -10.76
N ALA A 349 12.56 11.30 -10.46
CA ALA A 349 13.29 10.45 -11.38
C ALA A 349 12.36 9.85 -12.43
N GLN A 350 12.84 9.79 -13.67
CA GLN A 350 12.20 9.05 -14.74
C GLN A 350 12.74 7.62 -14.76
N PHE A 351 11.84 6.63 -14.69
CA PHE A 351 12.21 5.24 -14.90
C PHE A 351 12.71 5.02 -16.34
N LEU A 352 13.86 4.36 -16.48
CA LEU A 352 14.41 3.98 -17.79
C LEU A 352 14.25 2.49 -18.03
N ARG A 353 14.81 1.65 -17.14
CA ARG A 353 14.73 0.19 -17.24
C ARG A 353 15.07 -0.51 -15.94
N LEU A 354 14.67 -1.78 -15.85
CA LEU A 354 15.11 -2.71 -14.81
C LEU A 354 15.76 -3.92 -15.50
N ASP A 355 17.06 -4.10 -15.31
CA ASP A 355 17.78 -5.27 -15.79
C ASP A 355 17.88 -6.32 -14.69
N ILE A 356 17.58 -7.58 -15.01
CA ILE A 356 17.67 -8.70 -14.08
C ILE A 356 18.49 -9.82 -14.73
N LYS A 357 19.64 -10.17 -14.14
CA LYS A 357 20.49 -11.26 -14.62
C LYS A 357 21.04 -12.08 -13.46
N ARG A 358 20.63 -13.35 -13.37
CA ARG A 358 21.11 -14.29 -12.33
C ARG A 358 20.96 -13.73 -10.91
N ASP A 359 19.77 -13.18 -10.62
CA ASP A 359 19.42 -12.56 -9.34
C ASP A 359 20.19 -11.27 -9.00
N TYR A 360 20.87 -10.67 -9.98
CA TYR A 360 21.44 -9.33 -9.94
C TYR A 360 20.50 -8.35 -10.62
N TYR A 361 20.16 -7.27 -9.92
CA TYR A 361 19.16 -6.28 -10.32
C TYR A 361 19.83 -4.93 -10.51
N ILE A 362 19.48 -4.25 -11.61
CA ILE A 362 19.88 -2.87 -11.89
C ILE A 362 18.64 -2.08 -12.25
N LEU A 363 18.17 -1.25 -11.33
CA LEU A 363 17.16 -0.24 -11.64
C LEU A 363 17.88 0.99 -12.18
N GLN A 364 17.52 1.42 -13.39
CA GLN A 364 18.05 2.63 -14.01
C GLN A 364 16.98 3.71 -14.07
N CYS A 365 17.36 4.89 -13.59
CA CYS A 365 16.53 6.09 -13.63
C CYS A 365 17.34 7.29 -14.12
N LEU A 366 16.67 8.24 -14.77
CA LEU A 366 17.21 9.57 -15.01
C LEU A 366 16.73 10.49 -13.88
N ALA A 367 17.64 11.02 -13.09
CA ALA A 367 17.33 11.94 -11.98
C ALA A 367 18.24 13.17 -12.10
N GLU A 368 17.65 14.37 -12.15
CA GLU A 368 18.40 15.64 -12.29
C GLU A 368 19.40 15.63 -13.46
N GLU A 369 18.96 15.12 -14.62
CA GLU A 369 19.79 14.94 -15.83
C GLU A 369 20.99 13.98 -15.66
N GLN A 370 21.08 13.28 -14.53
CA GLN A 370 22.11 12.29 -14.25
C GLN A 370 21.54 10.87 -14.30
N LEU A 371 22.30 9.95 -14.89
CA LEU A 371 21.97 8.53 -14.84
C LEU A 371 22.24 7.97 -13.44
N LEU A 372 21.17 7.54 -12.77
CA LEU A 372 21.21 6.80 -11.52
C LEU A 372 20.98 5.32 -11.77
N GLN A 373 21.88 4.49 -11.26
CA GLN A 373 21.70 3.04 -11.20
C GLN A 373 21.58 2.59 -9.75
N ILE A 374 20.59 1.76 -9.44
CA ILE A 374 20.43 1.16 -8.11
C ILE A 374 20.62 -0.35 -8.24
N HIS A 375 21.65 -0.85 -7.56
CA HIS A 375 22.14 -2.21 -7.70
C HIS A 375 21.84 -3.02 -6.44
N TRP A 376 21.30 -4.22 -6.60
CA TRP A 376 21.24 -5.23 -5.53
C TRP A 376 21.34 -6.62 -6.12
N SER A 377 21.72 -7.59 -5.30
CA SER A 377 21.83 -8.99 -5.70
C SER A 377 21.36 -9.92 -4.61
N LEU A 378 20.54 -10.92 -4.95
CA LEU A 378 20.17 -11.98 -4.01
C LEU A 378 21.29 -13.01 -3.83
N LYS A 379 22.25 -13.02 -4.77
CA LYS A 379 23.50 -13.79 -4.70
C LYS A 379 24.66 -12.81 -4.62
N PRO A 380 25.30 -12.65 -3.45
CA PRO A 380 26.37 -11.68 -3.28
C PRO A 380 27.42 -11.78 -4.39
N THR A 381 27.77 -10.63 -4.95
CA THR A 381 28.77 -10.51 -6.00
C THR A 381 29.55 -9.22 -5.82
N THR A 382 30.45 -8.92 -6.74
CA THR A 382 31.22 -7.69 -6.74
C THR A 382 31.13 -6.95 -8.06
N LEU A 383 31.35 -5.64 -8.00
CA LEU A 383 31.46 -4.74 -9.14
C LEU A 383 32.71 -3.87 -8.93
N LYS A 384 33.52 -3.68 -9.97
CA LYS A 384 34.64 -2.73 -9.90
C LYS A 384 34.08 -1.31 -9.73
N ASN A 385 34.60 -0.57 -8.76
CA ASN A 385 34.26 0.83 -8.58
C ASN A 385 35.04 1.66 -9.59
N GLU A 386 34.39 2.13 -10.64
CA GLU A 386 35.02 2.91 -11.70
C GLU A 386 35.10 4.39 -11.31
N ASP A 387 36.09 5.13 -11.82
CA ASP A 387 36.34 6.54 -11.44
C ASP A 387 35.15 7.49 -11.73
N PHE A 388 34.32 7.11 -12.70
CA PHE A 388 33.11 7.81 -13.09
C PHE A 388 31.87 7.40 -12.27
N PHE A 389 32.01 6.50 -11.29
CA PHE A 389 30.96 6.21 -10.32
C PHE A 389 31.03 7.14 -9.12
N GLU A 390 29.85 7.56 -8.66
CA GLU A 390 29.65 8.10 -7.33
C GLU A 390 28.67 7.21 -6.57
N VAL A 391 29.19 6.48 -5.57
CA VAL A 391 28.48 5.37 -4.94
C VAL A 391 28.06 5.73 -3.52
N PHE A 392 26.82 5.40 -3.18
CA PHE A 392 26.23 5.60 -1.87
C PHE A 392 25.54 4.33 -1.38
N ASP A 393 25.59 4.11 -0.06
CA ASP A 393 24.77 3.09 0.59
C ASP A 393 23.30 3.51 0.69
N THR A 394 22.47 2.65 1.28
CA THR A 394 21.03 2.89 1.44
C THR A 394 20.70 4.13 2.27
N GLN A 395 21.62 4.65 3.08
CA GLN A 395 21.41 5.81 3.96
C GLN A 395 22.13 7.06 3.45
N GLY A 396 22.68 7.03 2.24
CA GLY A 396 23.37 8.16 1.62
C GLY A 396 24.82 8.35 2.05
N LYS A 397 25.43 7.36 2.73
CA LYS A 397 26.87 7.41 3.04
C LYS A 397 27.67 6.99 1.81
N ARG A 398 28.71 7.78 1.49
CA ARG A 398 29.60 7.51 0.35
C ARG A 398 30.42 6.23 0.55
N VAL A 399 30.53 5.45 -0.52
CA VAL A 399 31.28 4.19 -0.63
C VAL A 399 32.44 4.41 -1.61
N ASN A 400 33.68 4.20 -1.18
CA ASN A 400 34.89 4.53 -1.97
C ASN A 400 35.81 3.32 -2.17
N GLU A 401 35.38 2.13 -1.76
CA GLU A 401 36.11 0.89 -1.91
C GLU A 401 36.33 0.61 -3.41
N PRO A 402 37.53 0.14 -3.82
CA PRO A 402 37.83 -0.14 -5.23
C PRO A 402 36.96 -1.28 -5.81
N THR A 403 36.45 -2.13 -4.92
CA THR A 403 35.52 -3.21 -5.24
C THR A 403 34.25 -3.01 -4.43
N LEU A 404 33.14 -2.81 -5.12
CA LEU A 404 31.81 -2.70 -4.53
C LEU A 404 31.26 -4.09 -4.24
N HIS A 405 30.78 -4.32 -3.02
CA HIS A 405 30.08 -5.54 -2.66
C HIS A 405 28.59 -5.38 -2.92
N ILE A 406 28.07 -6.11 -3.92
CA ILE A 406 26.65 -6.06 -4.29
C ILE A 406 25.94 -7.24 -3.62
N GLY A 407 25.28 -6.95 -2.50
CA GLY A 407 24.45 -7.89 -1.75
C GLY A 407 22.96 -7.55 -1.82
N SER A 408 22.18 -8.04 -0.85
CA SER A 408 20.74 -7.78 -0.78
C SER A 408 20.38 -6.34 -0.43
N SER A 409 21.31 -5.60 0.18
CA SER A 409 21.15 -4.18 0.46
C SER A 409 21.48 -3.37 -0.79
N PRO A 410 20.58 -2.50 -1.27
CA PRO A 410 20.81 -1.71 -2.47
C PRO A 410 21.97 -0.71 -2.35
N LEU A 411 22.72 -0.53 -3.44
CA LEU A 411 23.68 0.57 -3.60
C LEU A 411 23.19 1.53 -4.69
N TYR A 412 23.31 2.83 -4.43
CA TYR A 412 23.01 3.88 -5.40
C TYR A 412 24.32 4.27 -6.09
N ILE A 413 24.36 4.18 -7.41
CA ILE A 413 25.51 4.47 -8.25
C ILE A 413 25.09 5.57 -9.22
N LYS A 414 25.53 6.80 -8.96
CA LYS A 414 25.37 7.90 -9.90
C LYS A 414 26.52 7.85 -10.90
N ILE A 415 26.21 7.89 -12.19
CA ILE A 415 27.18 7.85 -13.28
C ILE A 415 27.51 9.28 -13.68
N LYS A 416 28.78 9.67 -13.60
CA LYS A 416 29.25 10.99 -14.07
C LYS A 416 29.27 11.01 -15.61
N ASP A 417 28.98 12.18 -16.18
CA ASP A 417 29.13 12.47 -17.61
C ASP A 417 28.37 11.50 -18.56
N ALA A 418 27.24 10.95 -18.09
CA ALA A 418 26.48 9.91 -18.79
C ALA A 418 25.41 10.45 -19.77
N VAL A 419 25.14 11.75 -19.75
CA VAL A 419 24.08 12.43 -20.52
C VAL A 419 24.65 13.64 -21.23
#